data_AF-A0A9E4GMH2-F1
#
_entry.id   AF-A0A9E4GMH2-F1
#
_cell.length_a   1.000
_cell.length_b   1.000
_cell.length_c   1.000
_cell.angle_alpha   90.00
_cell.angle_beta   90.00
_cell.angle_gamma   90.00
#
_symmetry.space_group_name_H-M   'P 1'
#
loop_
_entity.id
_entity.type
_entity.pdbx_description
1 polymer ?
#
loop_
_entity_poly.entity_id
_entity_poly.type
_entity_poly.pdbx_seq_one_letter_code
_entity_poly.pdbx_strand_id
1 'polypeptide(L)'
;MGVAEEIRKIAASITEKRPYIRGEESTKDALIRPMIRALGYDTSNPAEVIAEFTADVGARRHEKVDFAILSGGKADYADRVQDNKFAPWRQ
;
A
#
# COMPACT_ATOMS: atom_id res chain seq x y z
N MET A 1 4.33 -7.52 18.55
CA MET A 1 5.66 -7.52 17.90
C MET A 1 5.78 -6.21 17.12
N GLY A 2 6.95 -5.58 17.07
CA GLY A 2 7.11 -4.29 16.40
C GLY A 2 7.13 -4.41 14.88
N VAL A 3 6.74 -3.36 14.15
CA VAL A 3 6.76 -3.30 12.68
C VAL A 3 8.12 -3.70 12.10
N ALA A 4 9.20 -3.23 12.72
CA ALA A 4 10.58 -3.56 12.30
C ALA A 4 10.89 -5.06 12.37
N GLU A 5 10.29 -5.78 13.32
CA GLU A 5 10.49 -7.22 13.49
C GLU A 5 9.69 -8.00 12.43
N GLU A 6 8.46 -7.59 12.15
CA GLU A 6 7.65 -8.19 11.09
C GLU A 6 8.28 -8.00 9.70
N ILE A 7 8.83 -6.82 9.42
CA ILE A 7 9.57 -6.55 8.17
C ILE A 7 10.81 -7.46 8.07
N ARG A 8 11.54 -7.65 9.18
CA ARG A 8 12.71 -8.55 9.20
C ARG A 8 12.33 -10.00 8.91
N LYS A 9 11.22 -10.49 9.46
CA LYS A 9 10.70 -11.83 9.15
C LYS A 9 10.31 -11.98 7.68
N ILE A 10 9.62 -10.98 7.14
CA ILE A 10 9.24 -10.97 5.71
C ILE A 10 10.51 -11.04 4.86
N ALA A 11 11.50 -10.19 5.14
CA ALA A 11 12.79 -10.14 4.45
C ALA A 11 13.54 -11.49 4.51
N ALA A 12 13.57 -12.13 5.67
CA ALA A 12 14.18 -13.45 5.83
C ALA A 12 13.46 -14.52 4.97
N SER A 13 12.13 -14.46 4.88
CA SER A 13 11.33 -15.41 4.09
C SER A 13 11.46 -15.21 2.57
N ILE A 14 12.06 -14.10 2.10
CA ILE A 14 12.22 -13.83 0.66
C ILE A 14 13.10 -14.89 0.01
N THR A 15 14.19 -15.29 0.65
CA THR A 15 15.13 -16.27 0.09
C THR A 15 14.44 -17.61 -0.18
N GLU A 16 13.53 -18.01 0.72
CA GLU A 16 12.77 -19.26 0.61
C GLU A 16 11.63 -19.15 -0.42
N LYS A 17 10.95 -18.01 -0.49
CA LYS A 17 9.81 -17.78 -1.40
C LYS A 17 10.23 -17.46 -2.83
N ARG A 18 11.41 -16.86 -3.03
CA ARG A 18 11.95 -16.45 -4.33
C ARG A 18 11.83 -17.51 -5.44
N PRO A 19 12.18 -18.80 -5.25
CA PRO A 19 12.03 -19.83 -6.30
C PRO A 19 10.58 -20.10 -6.71
N TYR A 20 9.61 -19.77 -5.86
CA TYR A 20 8.17 -19.99 -6.09
C TYR A 20 7.44 -18.74 -6.59
N ILE A 21 7.99 -17.54 -6.36
CA ILE A 21 7.41 -16.28 -6.84
C ILE A 21 7.64 -16.16 -8.35
N ARG A 22 6.54 -16.15 -9.11
CA ARG A 22 6.56 -15.97 -10.56
C ARG A 22 5.58 -14.89 -10.99
N GLY A 23 6.08 -13.91 -11.73
CA GLY A 23 5.27 -12.80 -12.24
C GLY A 23 4.90 -11.76 -11.17
N GLU A 24 4.21 -10.73 -11.64
CA GLU A 24 3.86 -9.54 -10.86
C GLU A 24 2.90 -9.88 -9.71
N GLU A 25 1.85 -10.66 -10.00
CA GLU A 25 0.80 -10.97 -9.02
C GLU A 25 1.33 -11.80 -7.85
N SER A 26 2.11 -12.85 -8.13
CA SER A 26 2.74 -13.65 -7.07
C SER A 26 3.70 -12.81 -6.21
N THR A 27 4.33 -11.79 -6.80
CA THR A 27 5.23 -10.89 -6.08
C THR A 27 4.45 -9.96 -5.14
N LYS A 28 3.33 -9.42 -5.62
CA LYS A 28 2.40 -8.62 -4.81
C LYS A 28 1.88 -9.43 -3.62
N ASP A 29 1.47 -10.67 -3.86
CA ASP A 29 0.94 -11.55 -2.82
C ASP A 29 2.00 -12.00 -1.82
N ALA A 30 3.20 -12.34 -2.28
CA ALA A 30 4.23 -12.92 -1.42
C ALA A 30 5.03 -11.87 -0.61
N LEU A 31 5.12 -10.63 -1.10
CA LEU A 31 5.96 -9.58 -0.54
C LEU A 31 5.18 -8.33 -0.13
N ILE A 32 4.34 -7.79 -1.02
CA ILE A 32 3.67 -6.50 -0.80
C ILE A 32 2.51 -6.64 0.18
N ARG A 33 1.61 -7.61 0.02
CA ARG A 33 0.49 -7.83 0.97
C ARG A 33 1.00 -8.11 2.40
N PRO A 34 2.01 -8.97 2.63
CA PRO A 34 2.58 -9.16 3.97
C PRO A 34 3.18 -7.88 4.55
N MET A 35 3.82 -7.05 3.72
CA MET A 35 4.37 -5.76 4.17
C MET A 35 3.26 -4.80 4.62
N ILE A 36 2.14 -4.71 3.88
CA ILE A 36 0.98 -3.90 4.27
C ILE A 36 0.38 -4.39 5.61
N ARG A 37 0.28 -5.72 5.80
CA ARG A 37 -0.14 -6.31 7.07
C ARG A 37 0.81 -5.99 8.22
N ALA A 38 2.12 -6.00 7.96
CA ALA A 38 3.13 -5.65 8.96
C ALA A 38 3.05 -4.19 9.42
N LEU A 39 2.52 -3.30 8.57
CA LEU A 39 2.21 -1.90 8.93
C LEU A 39 0.93 -1.77 9.78
N GLY A 40 0.18 -2.85 9.98
CA GLY A 40 -1.04 -2.88 10.81
C GLY A 40 -2.34 -2.70 10.03
N TYR A 41 -2.30 -2.72 8.69
CA TYR A 41 -3.49 -2.60 7.85
C TYR A 41 -4.04 -3.97 7.45
N ASP A 42 -5.36 -4.09 7.37
CA ASP A 42 -5.99 -5.31 6.89
C ASP A 42 -6.20 -5.30 5.37
N THR A 43 -5.38 -6.08 4.65
CA THR A 43 -5.50 -6.29 3.19
C THR A 43 -6.77 -6.99 2.74
N SER A 44 -7.54 -7.59 3.66
CA SER A 44 -8.83 -8.23 3.38
C SER A 44 -10.02 -7.31 3.63
N ASN A 45 -9.80 -6.19 4.33
CA ASN A 45 -10.82 -5.19 4.57
C ASN A 45 -10.79 -4.12 3.47
N PRO A 46 -11.74 -4.11 2.51
CA PRO A 46 -11.77 -3.10 1.45
C PRO A 46 -12.05 -1.68 1.96
N ALA A 47 -12.50 -1.52 3.21
CA ALA A 47 -12.64 -0.21 3.85
C ALA A 47 -11.31 0.35 4.38
N GLU A 48 -10.25 -0.47 4.44
CA GLU A 48 -8.89 -0.06 4.81
C GLU A 48 -7.91 -0.18 3.65
N VAL A 49 -7.99 -1.24 2.85
CA VAL A 49 -7.08 -1.50 1.74
C VAL A 49 -7.88 -1.87 0.50
N ILE A 50 -7.83 -1.04 -0.53
CA ILE A 50 -8.46 -1.32 -1.82
C ILE A 50 -7.38 -1.80 -2.80
N ALA A 51 -7.58 -2.99 -3.37
CA ALA A 51 -6.78 -3.48 -4.49
C ALA A 51 -7.29 -2.87 -5.81
N GLU A 52 -6.38 -2.61 -6.75
CA GLU A 52 -6.70 -2.06 -8.09
C GLU A 52 -7.53 -0.76 -8.04
N PHE A 53 -7.15 0.15 -7.17
CA PHE A 53 -7.84 1.42 -7.01
C PHE A 53 -7.52 2.38 -8.17
N THR A 54 -8.53 3.11 -8.65
CA THR A 54 -8.31 4.20 -9.61
C THR A 54 -8.32 5.50 -8.83
N ALA A 55 -7.13 6.11 -8.66
CA ALA A 55 -6.96 7.37 -7.98
C ALA A 55 -6.92 8.53 -8.98
N ASP A 56 -7.59 9.63 -8.64
CA ASP A 56 -7.38 10.91 -9.30
C ASP A 56 -6.37 11.70 -8.47
N VAL A 57 -5.14 11.81 -8.98
CA VAL A 57 -4.02 12.44 -8.26
C VAL A 57 -3.68 13.77 -8.94
N GLY A 58 -4.15 14.87 -8.34
CA GLY A 58 -3.89 16.23 -8.84
C GLY A 58 -4.50 16.47 -10.23
N ALA A 59 -3.65 16.83 -11.21
CA ALA A 59 -4.08 17.05 -12.60
C ALA A 59 -4.14 15.76 -13.44
N ARG A 60 -3.68 14.62 -12.90
CA ARG A 60 -3.69 13.32 -13.59
C ARG A 60 -4.93 12.54 -13.17
N ARG A 61 -5.87 12.43 -14.10
CA ARG A 61 -7.12 11.68 -13.92
C ARG A 61 -6.93 10.21 -14.36
N HIS A 62 -7.58 9.28 -13.67
CA HIS A 62 -7.56 7.84 -13.96
C HIS A 62 -6.23 7.12 -13.75
N GLU A 63 -5.45 7.46 -12.71
CA GLU A 63 -4.25 6.70 -12.39
C GLU A 63 -4.63 5.38 -11.69
N LYS A 64 -4.29 4.25 -12.30
CA LYS A 64 -4.51 2.94 -11.70
C LYS A 64 -3.37 2.60 -10.76
N VAL A 65 -3.71 2.31 -9.50
CA VAL A 65 -2.77 1.88 -8.47
C VAL A 65 -3.13 0.48 -7.99
N ASP A 66 -2.14 -0.35 -7.74
CA ASP A 66 -2.36 -1.75 -7.34
C ASP A 66 -2.90 -1.90 -5.92
N PHE A 67 -2.49 -1.02 -5.01
CA PHE A 67 -2.96 -0.98 -3.63
C PHE A 67 -3.13 0.46 -3.16
N ALA A 68 -4.31 0.79 -2.64
CA ALA A 68 -4.59 2.03 -1.93
C ALA A 68 -4.87 1.73 -0.46
N ILE A 69 -4.16 2.42 0.43
CA ILE A 69 -4.37 2.34 1.88
C ILE A 69 -5.18 3.56 2.31
N LEU A 70 -6.30 3.32 2.97
CA LEU A 70 -7.26 4.31 3.44
C LEU A 70 -6.96 4.61 4.91
N SER A 71 -6.52 5.82 5.20
CA SER A 71 -6.32 6.28 6.58
C SER A 71 -7.62 6.91 7.10
N GLY A 72 -8.23 6.31 8.13
CA GLY A 72 -9.44 6.87 8.78
C GLY A 72 -10.76 6.68 8.03
N GLY A 73 -10.88 5.64 7.18
CA GLY A 73 -12.13 5.33 6.46
C GLY A 73 -12.48 6.30 5.33
N LYS A 74 -11.59 7.24 5.01
CA LYS A 74 -11.61 8.06 3.80
C LYS A 74 -10.34 7.77 3.00
N ALA A 75 -10.47 7.72 1.67
CA ALA A 75 -9.31 7.86 0.81
C ALA A 75 -8.76 9.26 1.08
N ASP A 76 -7.71 9.34 1.89
CA ASP A 76 -7.11 10.58 2.38
C ASP A 76 -6.61 11.48 1.22
N TYR A 77 -6.65 10.97 -0.02
CA TYR A 77 -6.36 11.71 -1.24
C TYR A 77 -7.56 12.45 -1.85
N ALA A 78 -8.80 11.96 -1.69
CA ALA A 78 -9.96 12.55 -2.36
C ALA A 78 -10.51 13.80 -1.63
N ASP A 79 -10.32 13.89 -0.31
CA ASP A 79 -10.84 15.00 0.50
C ASP A 79 -9.82 16.15 0.66
N ARG A 80 -8.52 15.88 0.45
CA ARG A 80 -7.45 16.87 0.67
C ARG A 80 -7.14 17.78 -0.52
N VAL A 81 -7.84 17.62 -1.64
CA VAL A 81 -7.67 18.49 -2.83
C VAL A 81 -8.53 19.77 -2.75
N GLN A 82 -9.54 19.81 -1.86
CA GLN A 82 -10.31 21.05 -1.63
C GLN A 82 -9.68 21.97 -0.59
N ASP A 83 -8.91 21.42 0.35
CA ASP A 83 -8.16 22.22 1.31
C ASP A 83 -6.74 22.47 0.80
N ASN A 84 -6.54 23.64 0.20
CA ASN A 84 -5.28 24.23 -0.24
C ASN A 84 -4.26 24.40 0.91
N LYS A 85 -3.81 23.29 1.52
CA LYS A 85 -2.83 23.22 2.60
C LYS A 85 -1.75 22.16 2.36
N PHE A 86 -1.32 22.00 1.11
CA PHE A 86 -0.14 21.23 0.77
C PHE A 86 1.10 22.12 0.61
N ALA A 87 1.95 22.16 1.63
CA ALA A 87 3.42 22.23 1.58
C ALA A 87 3.97 22.11 3.02
N PRO A 88 5.11 21.44 3.31
CA PRO A 88 6.28 21.37 2.43
C PRO A 88 7.03 20.01 2.41
N TRP A 89 7.22 19.44 1.23
CA TRP A 89 8.40 18.63 0.91
C TRP A 89 9.20 19.34 -0.18
N ARG A 90 9.75 20.50 0.18
CA ARG A 90 10.94 21.08 -0.45
C ARG A 90 11.89 21.44 0.69
N GLN A 91 13.12 20.93 0.61
CA GLN A 91 14.26 21.64 1.21
C GLN A 91 14.41 22.99 0.53
#